data_AF-A0A522W1V5-F1
#
_entry.id   AF-A0A522W1V5-F1
#
_cell.length_a   1.000
_cell.length_b   1.000
_cell.length_c   1.000
_cell.angle_alpha   90.00
_cell.angle_beta   90.00
_cell.angle_gamma   90.00
#
_symmetry.space_group_name_H-M   'P 1'
#
loop_
_entity.id
_entity.type
_entity.pdbx_description
1 polymer ?
#
loop_
_entity_poly.entity_id
_entity_poly.type
_entity_poly.pdbx_seq_one_letter_code
_entity_poly.pdbx_strand_id
1 'polypeptide(L)'
;FTVGMLMLIALTAVTGESLRQETRLLRSFEQKTAELTAALGEKDVLFQEVHHRVKNNLQVISSLLTMQSLHVGDDTARATLKDALDRIHSMGLVHQTLYERNLAANVDLGVYFGRLAEALAGSYGSGRGGVTVQVDVAGSLDLDRAVPLGLLATEALSNALKHAFPDGRSGTITISLTHDETQWHFTVRDDGVGMPAQPSKGIGLSLIRALTRQLNGRSAVSKDGGTAVIVTFPV
;
A
#
# COMPACT_ATOMS: atom_id res chain seq x y z
N PHE A 1 -7.48 -62.14 45.96
CA PHE A 1 -7.28 -60.85 46.64
C PHE A 1 -6.01 -60.13 46.16
N THR A 2 -4.86 -60.80 46.13
CA THR A 2 -3.56 -60.21 45.72
C THR A 2 -3.50 -59.72 44.26
N VAL A 3 -4.03 -60.49 43.31
CA VAL A 3 -4.00 -60.11 41.87
C VAL A 3 -4.85 -58.86 41.58
N GLY A 4 -6.03 -58.74 42.20
CA GLY A 4 -6.89 -57.56 42.04
C GLY A 4 -6.27 -56.29 42.62
N MET A 5 -5.54 -56.41 43.74
CA MET A 5 -4.83 -55.29 44.34
C MET A 5 -3.65 -54.82 43.49
N LEU A 6 -2.91 -55.75 42.89
CA LEU A 6 -1.83 -55.43 41.94
C LEU A 6 -2.35 -54.75 40.67
N MET A 7 -3.49 -55.20 40.12
CA MET A 7 -4.13 -54.53 38.97
C MET A 7 -4.58 -53.10 39.30
N LEU A 8 -5.15 -52.87 40.50
CA LEU A 8 -5.59 -51.55 40.91
C LEU A 8 -4.39 -50.57 41.08
N ILE A 9 -3.29 -51.06 41.64
CA ILE A 9 -2.04 -50.29 41.77
C ILE A 9 -1.47 -49.97 40.38
N ALA A 10 -1.45 -50.94 39.46
CA ALA A 10 -1.00 -50.71 38.09
C ALA A 10 -1.89 -49.70 37.36
N LEU A 11 -3.21 -49.80 37.50
CA LEU A 11 -4.16 -48.88 36.86
C LEU A 11 -4.03 -47.44 37.39
N THR A 12 -3.88 -47.28 38.71
CA THR A 12 -3.65 -45.96 39.32
C THR A 12 -2.30 -45.37 38.95
N ALA A 13 -1.26 -46.20 38.79
CA ALA A 13 0.04 -45.76 38.29
C ALA A 13 -0.03 -45.28 36.83
N VAL A 14 -0.64 -46.06 35.93
CA VAL A 14 -0.77 -45.73 34.50
C VAL A 14 -1.63 -44.49 34.28
N THR A 15 -2.77 -44.38 34.99
CA THR A 15 -3.63 -43.17 34.93
C THR A 15 -2.92 -41.95 35.51
N GLY A 16 -2.15 -42.12 36.59
CA GLY A 16 -1.30 -41.07 37.15
C GLY A 16 -0.20 -40.59 36.20
N GLU A 17 0.44 -41.49 35.44
CA GLU A 17 1.40 -41.12 34.40
C GLU A 17 0.75 -40.41 33.22
N SER A 18 -0.40 -40.89 32.74
CA SER A 18 -1.17 -40.21 31.68
C SER A 18 -1.55 -38.78 32.08
N LEU A 19 -2.08 -38.58 33.28
CA LEU A 19 -2.44 -37.25 33.78
C LEU A 19 -1.21 -36.34 33.88
N ARG A 20 -0.06 -36.86 34.34
CA ARG A 20 1.20 -36.09 34.39
C ARG A 20 1.68 -35.71 32.99
N GLN A 21 1.54 -36.60 32.02
CA GLN A 21 1.94 -36.36 30.64
C GLN A 21 1.04 -35.30 29.97
N GLU A 22 -0.27 -35.39 30.17
CA GLU A 22 -1.25 -34.40 29.71
C GLU A 22 -0.97 -33.02 30.32
N THR A 23 -0.72 -32.96 31.64
CA THR A 23 -0.39 -31.70 32.32
C THR A 23 0.92 -31.09 31.79
N ARG A 24 1.93 -31.92 31.48
CA ARG A 24 3.19 -31.46 30.87
C ARG A 24 2.98 -30.93 29.46
N LEU A 25 2.16 -31.60 28.66
CA LEU A 25 1.81 -31.15 27.31
C LEU A 25 1.07 -29.81 27.35
N LEU A 26 0.08 -29.67 28.23
CA LEU A 26 -0.66 -28.42 28.42
C LEU A 26 0.27 -27.28 28.82
N ARG A 27 1.14 -27.49 29.81
CA ARG A 27 2.13 -26.47 30.21
C ARG A 27 3.10 -26.11 29.09
N SER A 28 3.57 -27.10 28.32
CA SER A 28 4.46 -26.85 27.18
C SER A 28 3.72 -26.09 26.06
N PHE A 29 2.43 -26.37 25.85
CA PHE A 29 1.60 -25.65 24.90
C PHE A 29 1.40 -24.20 25.34
N GLU A 30 0.98 -23.97 26.59
CA GLU A 30 0.82 -22.64 27.19
C GLU A 30 2.12 -21.84 27.10
N GLN A 31 3.27 -22.45 27.42
CA GLN A 31 4.56 -21.80 27.32
C GLN A 31 4.88 -21.39 25.88
N LYS A 32 4.70 -22.29 24.91
CA LYS A 32 4.92 -21.97 23.49
C LYS A 32 3.97 -20.90 22.99
N THR A 33 2.71 -20.91 23.42
CA THR A 33 1.73 -19.87 23.08
C THR A 33 2.17 -18.52 23.66
N ALA A 34 2.65 -18.49 24.89
CA ALA A 34 3.16 -17.27 25.52
C ALA A 34 4.42 -16.74 24.80
N GLU A 35 5.37 -17.62 24.48
CA GLU A 35 6.58 -17.28 23.72
C GLU A 35 6.24 -16.73 22.34
N LEU A 36 5.33 -17.38 21.60
CA LEU A 36 4.90 -16.92 20.29
C LEU A 36 4.17 -15.57 20.37
N THR A 37 3.32 -15.40 21.38
CA THR A 37 2.60 -14.13 21.59
C THR A 37 3.57 -12.98 21.91
N ALA A 38 4.59 -13.24 22.74
CA ALA A 38 5.63 -12.27 23.04
C ALA A 38 6.46 -11.92 21.79
N ALA A 39 6.85 -12.93 21.00
CA ALA A 39 7.59 -12.74 19.76
C ALA A 39 6.78 -11.95 18.71
N LEU A 40 5.47 -12.18 18.62
CA LEU A 40 4.57 -11.39 17.76
C LEU A 40 4.50 -9.93 18.21
N GLY A 41 4.38 -9.67 19.52
CA GLY A 41 4.39 -8.31 20.06
C GLY A 41 5.70 -7.57 19.81
N GLU A 42 6.85 -8.25 19.99
CA GLU A 42 8.17 -7.68 19.69
C GLU A 42 8.31 -7.36 18.19
N LYS A 43 7.84 -8.28 17.34
CA LYS A 43 7.80 -8.09 15.89
C LYS A 43 7.02 -6.82 15.53
N ASP A 44 5.83 -6.63 16.10
CA ASP A 44 4.97 -5.47 15.83
C ASP A 44 5.63 -4.14 16.24
N VAL A 45 6.32 -4.11 17.39
CA VAL A 45 7.07 -2.92 17.84
C VAL A 45 8.22 -2.60 16.87
N LEU A 46 8.99 -3.60 16.44
CA LEU A 46 10.07 -3.40 15.48
C LEU A 46 9.55 -2.89 14.13
N PHE A 47 8.41 -3.40 13.67
CA PHE A 47 7.77 -2.90 12.45
C PHE A 47 7.35 -1.44 12.60
N GLN A 48 6.70 -1.07 13.71
CA GLN A 48 6.33 0.33 13.97
C GLN A 48 7.57 1.25 13.96
N GLU A 49 8.67 0.83 14.58
CA GLU A 49 9.93 1.59 14.58
C GLU A 49 10.49 1.81 13.17
N VAL A 50 10.45 0.77 12.32
CA VAL A 50 10.85 0.89 10.90
C VAL A 50 9.97 1.90 10.18
N HIS A 51 8.65 1.85 10.36
CA HIS A 51 7.71 2.79 9.74
C HIS A 51 7.96 4.23 10.17
N HIS A 52 8.20 4.46 11.46
CA HIS A 52 8.57 5.77 11.97
C HIS A 52 9.88 6.28 11.34
N ARG A 53 10.89 5.41 11.21
CA ARG A 53 12.17 5.77 10.58
C ARG A 53 12.03 6.09 9.09
N VAL A 54 11.22 5.32 8.35
CA VAL A 54 10.95 5.60 6.93
C VAL A 54 10.29 6.97 6.78
N LYS A 55 9.28 7.29 7.58
CA LYS A 55 8.63 8.61 7.58
C LYS A 55 9.65 9.74 7.85
N ASN A 56 10.50 9.57 8.87
CA ASN A 56 11.53 10.55 9.21
C ASN A 56 12.54 10.73 8.06
N ASN A 57 12.96 9.64 7.42
CA ASN A 57 13.89 9.69 6.28
C ASN A 57 13.28 10.43 5.08
N LEU A 58 12.03 10.15 4.73
CA LEU A 58 11.33 10.87 3.66
C LEU A 58 11.24 12.37 3.97
N GLN A 59 10.96 12.74 5.21
CA GLN A 59 10.90 14.14 5.64
C GLN A 59 12.26 14.86 5.54
N VAL A 60 13.35 14.20 5.92
CA VAL A 60 14.72 14.74 5.78
C VAL A 60 15.07 14.93 4.31
N ILE A 61 14.81 13.92 3.47
CA ILE A 61 15.09 14.00 2.02
C ILE A 61 14.27 15.12 1.38
N SER A 62 12.98 15.25 1.71
CA SER A 62 12.14 16.36 1.24
C SER A 62 12.70 17.72 1.66
N SER A 63 13.18 17.85 2.90
CA SER A 63 13.74 19.11 3.41
C SER A 63 15.02 19.49 2.65
N LEU A 64 15.92 18.52 2.41
CA LEU A 64 17.15 18.72 1.64
C LEU A 64 16.86 19.14 0.19
N LEU A 65 15.96 18.44 -0.48
CA LEU A 65 15.58 18.77 -1.86
C LEU A 65 14.85 20.12 -1.97
N THR A 66 14.04 20.47 -0.97
CA THR A 66 13.40 21.80 -0.90
C THR A 66 14.45 22.90 -0.79
N MET A 67 15.43 22.74 0.11
CA MET A 67 16.54 23.68 0.23
C MET A 67 17.35 23.77 -1.06
N GLN A 68 17.59 22.65 -1.75
CA GLN A 68 18.34 22.65 -3.00
C GLN A 68 17.56 23.31 -4.15
N SER A 69 16.24 23.15 -4.20
CA SER A 69 15.35 23.78 -5.18
C SER A 69 15.40 25.32 -5.11
N LEU A 70 15.53 25.87 -3.90
CA LEU A 70 15.65 27.33 -3.68
C LEU A 70 16.92 27.94 -4.28
N HIS A 71 17.99 27.14 -4.44
CA HIS A 71 19.31 27.61 -4.91
C HIS A 71 19.56 27.29 -6.39
N VAL A 72 18.62 26.62 -7.07
CA VAL A 72 18.70 26.34 -8.50
C VAL A 72 18.25 27.55 -9.29
N GLY A 73 19.12 28.06 -10.17
CA GLY A 73 18.83 29.17 -11.07
C GLY A 73 18.16 28.77 -12.39
N ASP A 74 18.23 27.50 -12.79
CA ASP A 74 17.60 26.98 -14.00
C ASP A 74 16.16 26.51 -13.74
N ASP A 75 15.20 27.09 -14.45
CA ASP A 75 13.78 26.79 -14.25
C ASP A 75 13.44 25.33 -14.61
N THR A 76 14.17 24.72 -15.54
CA THR A 76 13.96 23.31 -15.92
C THR A 76 14.40 22.37 -14.80
N ALA A 77 15.59 22.61 -14.23
CA ALA A 77 16.07 21.88 -13.06
C ALA A 77 15.18 22.11 -11.83
N ARG A 78 14.68 23.34 -11.63
CA ARG A 78 13.74 23.64 -10.53
C ARG A 78 12.43 22.85 -10.67
N ALA A 79 11.85 22.80 -11.87
CA ALA A 79 10.66 22.00 -12.14
C ALA A 79 10.91 20.50 -11.90
N THR A 80 12.07 19.99 -12.32
CA THR A 80 12.45 18.58 -12.09
C THR A 80 12.60 18.26 -10.60
N LEU A 81 13.19 19.16 -9.81
CA LEU A 81 13.26 18.99 -8.35
C LEU A 81 11.88 19.03 -7.70
N LYS A 82 10.99 19.92 -8.16
CA LYS A 82 9.61 19.98 -7.67
C LYS A 82 8.87 18.66 -7.95
N ASP A 83 9.02 18.08 -9.13
CA ASP A 83 8.46 16.77 -9.45
C ASP A 83 9.01 15.66 -8.54
N ALA A 84 10.30 15.71 -8.19
CA ALA A 84 10.91 14.76 -7.27
C ALA A 84 10.34 14.89 -5.84
N LEU A 85 10.14 16.13 -5.37
CA LEU A 85 9.51 16.43 -4.08
C LEU A 85 8.07 15.90 -4.02
N ASP A 86 7.27 16.18 -5.06
CA ASP A 86 5.89 15.71 -5.14
C ASP A 86 5.82 14.17 -5.06
N ARG A 87 6.80 13.46 -5.63
CA ARG A 87 6.89 11.99 -5.53
C ARG A 87 7.28 11.51 -4.14
N ILE A 88 8.20 12.18 -3.45
CA ILE A 88 8.54 11.81 -2.07
C ILE A 88 7.35 12.03 -1.15
N HIS A 89 6.60 13.12 -1.36
CA HIS A 89 5.34 13.36 -0.66
C HIS A 89 4.31 12.27 -0.94
N SER A 90 4.18 11.86 -2.20
CA SER A 90 3.32 10.75 -2.64
C SER A 90 3.68 9.42 -1.97
N MET A 91 4.97 9.09 -1.88
CA MET A 91 5.47 7.91 -1.15
C MET A 91 5.16 8.00 0.35
N GLY A 92 5.33 9.18 0.94
CA GLY A 92 4.98 9.44 2.33
C GLY A 92 3.49 9.22 2.60
N LEU A 93 2.62 9.65 1.68
CA LEU A 93 1.18 9.47 1.79
C LEU A 93 0.77 8.00 1.69
N VAL A 94 1.32 7.25 0.72
CA VAL A 94 1.10 5.80 0.63
C VAL A 94 1.52 5.11 1.92
N HIS A 95 2.72 5.44 2.43
CA HIS A 95 3.24 4.90 3.66
C HIS A 95 2.34 5.23 4.87
N GLN A 96 1.92 6.49 5.02
CA GLN A 96 1.01 6.89 6.09
C GLN A 96 -0.33 6.13 6.02
N THR A 97 -0.90 6.03 4.82
CA THR A 97 -2.22 5.41 4.61
C THR A 97 -2.22 3.91 4.91
N LEU A 98 -1.11 3.22 4.60
CA LEU A 98 -0.97 1.77 4.84
C LEU A 98 -0.68 1.42 6.30
N TYR A 99 0.08 2.25 7.02
CA TYR A 99 0.65 1.85 8.31
C TYR A 99 0.05 2.57 9.54
N GLU A 100 -0.84 3.56 9.37
CA GLU A 100 -1.43 4.31 10.50
C GLU A 100 -2.43 3.52 11.37
N ARG A 101 -3.01 2.41 10.89
CA ARG A 101 -3.94 1.59 11.68
C ARG A 101 -3.77 0.10 11.42
N ASN A 102 -2.89 -0.50 12.22
CA ASN A 102 -2.66 -1.94 12.35
C ASN A 102 -2.10 -2.65 11.11
N LEU A 103 -1.06 -3.45 11.36
CA LEU A 103 -0.34 -4.31 10.41
C LEU A 103 -1.19 -5.51 9.99
N ALA A 104 -2.35 -5.27 9.37
CA ALA A 104 -3.12 -6.36 8.79
C ALA A 104 -2.31 -6.99 7.66
N ALA A 105 -2.21 -8.33 7.66
CA ALA A 105 -1.53 -9.07 6.60
C ALA A 105 -2.11 -8.77 5.19
N ASN A 106 -3.37 -8.32 5.15
CA ASN A 106 -4.08 -7.92 3.95
C ASN A 106 -4.61 -6.49 4.09
N VAL A 107 -4.40 -5.68 3.06
CA VAL A 107 -4.85 -4.30 2.93
C VAL A 107 -6.24 -4.29 2.30
N ASP A 108 -7.23 -3.71 2.99
CA ASP A 108 -8.53 -3.40 2.39
C ASP A 108 -8.35 -2.31 1.34
N LEU A 109 -8.58 -2.65 0.08
CA LEU A 109 -8.29 -1.77 -1.04
C LEU A 109 -9.27 -0.61 -1.14
N GLY A 110 -10.53 -0.81 -0.74
CA GLY A 110 -11.56 0.23 -0.78
C GLY A 110 -11.22 1.36 0.19
N VAL A 111 -10.91 0.99 1.44
CA VAL A 111 -10.45 1.94 2.46
C VAL A 111 -9.13 2.60 2.05
N TYR A 112 -8.20 1.82 1.53
CA TYR A 112 -6.88 2.30 1.15
C TYR A 112 -6.94 3.35 0.01
N PHE A 113 -7.56 3.02 -1.11
CA PHE A 113 -7.65 3.95 -2.25
C PHE A 113 -8.59 5.12 -1.95
N GLY A 114 -9.62 4.94 -1.14
CA GLY A 114 -10.48 6.03 -0.66
C GLY A 114 -9.68 7.11 0.08
N ARG A 115 -8.86 6.70 1.05
CA ARG A 115 -8.01 7.63 1.80
C ARG A 115 -6.93 8.28 0.93
N LEU A 116 -6.32 7.49 0.04
CA LEU A 116 -5.32 7.99 -0.89
C LEU A 116 -5.92 9.07 -1.81
N ALA A 117 -7.11 8.82 -2.35
CA ALA A 117 -7.87 9.76 -3.16
C ALA A 117 -8.20 11.05 -2.39
N GLU A 118 -8.70 10.94 -1.16
CA GLU A 118 -9.05 12.08 -0.31
C GLU A 118 -7.84 12.97 -0.02
N ALA A 119 -6.72 12.36 0.37
CA ALA A 119 -5.51 13.10 0.72
C ALA A 119 -4.85 13.79 -0.49
N LEU A 120 -4.87 13.14 -1.67
CA LEU A 120 -4.38 13.76 -2.91
C LEU A 120 -5.32 14.88 -3.36
N ALA A 121 -6.63 14.64 -3.36
CA ALA A 121 -7.61 15.66 -3.70
C ALA A 121 -7.48 16.89 -2.77
N GLY A 122 -7.27 16.70 -1.47
CA GLY A 122 -7.01 17.78 -0.52
C GLY A 122 -5.72 18.55 -0.79
N SER A 123 -4.65 17.87 -1.22
CA SER A 123 -3.35 18.49 -1.51
C SER A 123 -3.34 19.32 -2.80
N TYR A 124 -4.14 18.93 -3.79
CA TYR A 124 -4.24 19.64 -5.09
C TYR A 124 -5.50 20.54 -5.20
N GLY A 125 -6.44 20.42 -4.25
CA GLY A 125 -7.83 20.89 -4.38
C GLY A 125 -8.17 22.26 -3.79
N SER A 126 -7.24 23.03 -3.24
CA SER A 126 -7.55 24.37 -2.69
C SER A 126 -7.94 25.43 -3.74
N GLY A 127 -8.09 25.07 -5.03
CA GLY A 127 -8.42 26.03 -6.10
C GLY A 127 -9.10 25.48 -7.37
N ARG A 128 -9.50 24.20 -7.45
CA ARG A 128 -10.17 23.60 -8.63
C ARG A 128 -11.49 22.94 -8.23
N GLY A 129 -12.48 23.73 -7.84
CA GLY A 129 -13.79 23.24 -7.45
C GLY A 129 -14.52 22.60 -8.62
N GLY A 130 -14.53 21.27 -8.69
CA GLY A 130 -15.24 20.54 -9.75
C GLY A 130 -14.74 19.13 -10.06
N VAL A 131 -13.57 18.73 -9.57
CA VAL A 131 -13.02 17.38 -9.83
C VAL A 131 -13.44 16.42 -8.71
N THR A 132 -14.10 15.33 -9.09
CA THR A 132 -14.50 14.24 -8.17
C THR A 132 -13.59 13.04 -8.38
N VAL A 133 -13.11 12.43 -7.30
CA VAL A 133 -12.39 11.15 -7.38
C VAL A 133 -13.31 10.03 -6.91
N GLN A 134 -13.57 9.06 -7.78
CA GLN A 134 -14.37 7.87 -7.52
C GLN A 134 -13.46 6.66 -7.35
N VAL A 135 -13.79 5.81 -6.39
CA VAL A 135 -13.04 4.60 -6.07
C VAL A 135 -13.97 3.40 -6.22
N ASP A 136 -13.74 2.61 -7.25
CA ASP A 136 -14.47 1.39 -7.59
C ASP A 136 -13.54 0.18 -7.49
N VAL A 137 -13.18 -0.14 -6.25
CA VAL A 137 -12.25 -1.22 -5.92
C VAL A 137 -12.84 -2.06 -4.79
N ALA A 138 -12.67 -3.36 -4.86
CA ALA A 138 -13.13 -4.29 -3.84
C ALA A 138 -12.06 -5.35 -3.53
N GLY A 139 -12.17 -5.93 -2.35
CA GLY A 139 -11.28 -7.00 -1.89
C GLY A 139 -10.04 -6.49 -1.16
N SER A 140 -9.09 -7.41 -0.98
CA SER A 140 -7.88 -7.15 -0.21
C SER A 140 -6.66 -7.78 -0.88
N LEU A 141 -5.51 -7.10 -0.79
CA LEU A 141 -4.23 -7.61 -1.26
C LEU A 141 -3.20 -7.60 -0.15
N ASP A 142 -2.17 -8.44 -0.28
CA ASP A 142 -0.99 -8.32 0.55
C ASP A 142 -0.30 -6.95 0.37
N LEU A 143 0.55 -6.63 1.33
CA LEU A 143 1.29 -5.38 1.37
C LEU A 143 2.24 -5.23 0.17
N ASP A 144 2.87 -6.33 -0.27
CA ASP A 144 3.85 -6.36 -1.37
C ASP A 144 3.23 -5.94 -2.71
N ARG A 145 1.92 -6.18 -2.89
CA ARG A 145 1.14 -5.75 -4.05
C ARG A 145 0.41 -4.42 -3.82
N ALA A 146 -0.08 -4.16 -2.60
CA ALA A 146 -0.80 -2.92 -2.28
C ALA A 146 0.09 -1.66 -2.36
N VAL A 147 1.36 -1.76 -1.93
CA VAL A 147 2.33 -0.66 -2.01
C VAL A 147 2.57 -0.19 -3.45
N PRO A 148 3.02 -1.04 -4.39
CA PRO A 148 3.25 -0.60 -5.77
C PRO A 148 1.97 -0.12 -6.45
N LEU A 149 0.80 -0.70 -6.16
CA LEU A 149 -0.49 -0.22 -6.67
C LEU A 149 -0.85 1.18 -6.16
N GLY A 150 -0.61 1.48 -4.88
CA GLY A 150 -0.85 2.83 -4.36
C GLY A 150 0.09 3.87 -4.95
N LEU A 151 1.35 3.52 -5.19
CA LEU A 151 2.30 4.42 -5.87
C LEU A 151 1.89 4.66 -7.33
N LEU A 152 1.45 3.61 -8.03
CA LEU A 152 0.88 3.70 -9.38
C LEU A 152 -0.33 4.64 -9.41
N ALA A 153 -1.26 4.44 -8.47
CA ALA A 153 -2.43 5.30 -8.32
C ALA A 153 -2.01 6.74 -8.08
N THR A 154 -1.09 6.98 -7.16
CA THR A 154 -0.68 8.32 -6.79
C THR A 154 -0.06 9.09 -7.96
N GLU A 155 0.81 8.45 -8.74
CA GLU A 155 1.39 9.08 -9.94
C GLU A 155 0.30 9.38 -10.98
N ALA A 156 -0.62 8.44 -11.22
CA ALA A 156 -1.71 8.64 -12.18
C ALA A 156 -2.70 9.72 -11.74
N LEU A 157 -3.15 9.71 -10.48
CA LEU A 157 -4.03 10.71 -9.89
C LEU A 157 -3.37 12.08 -9.89
N SER A 158 -2.10 12.19 -9.47
CA SER A 158 -1.40 13.48 -9.46
C SER A 158 -1.32 14.07 -10.85
N ASN A 159 -1.03 13.25 -11.86
CA ASN A 159 -0.99 13.70 -13.25
C ASN A 159 -2.38 14.16 -13.75
N ALA A 160 -3.44 13.40 -13.44
CA ALA A 160 -4.80 13.80 -13.78
C ALA A 160 -5.20 15.12 -13.09
N LEU A 161 -5.00 15.22 -11.78
CA LEU A 161 -5.32 16.42 -11.00
C LEU A 161 -4.56 17.66 -11.48
N LYS A 162 -3.29 17.51 -11.89
CA LYS A 162 -2.48 18.62 -12.42
C LYS A 162 -2.88 19.02 -13.84
N HIS A 163 -3.12 18.06 -14.73
CA HIS A 163 -3.13 18.30 -16.18
C HIS A 163 -4.47 18.03 -16.88
N ALA A 164 -5.30 17.10 -16.39
CA ALA A 164 -6.51 16.68 -17.09
C ALA A 164 -7.63 17.74 -17.04
N PHE A 165 -7.60 18.62 -16.03
CA PHE A 165 -8.64 19.61 -15.76
C PHE A 165 -8.09 21.05 -15.67
N PRO A 166 -7.65 21.63 -16.80
CA PRO A 166 -7.18 23.02 -16.84
C PRO A 166 -8.33 24.01 -16.56
N ASP A 167 -7.97 25.23 -16.17
CA ASP A 167 -8.89 26.38 -16.00
C ASP A 167 -10.11 26.13 -15.10
N GLY A 168 -9.97 25.27 -14.08
CA GLY A 168 -11.04 24.97 -13.14
C GLY A 168 -12.15 24.08 -13.72
N ARG A 169 -11.88 23.39 -14.83
CA ARG A 169 -12.81 22.40 -15.41
C ARG A 169 -13.22 21.34 -14.38
N SER A 170 -14.52 21.05 -14.33
CA SER A 170 -15.06 19.92 -13.58
C SER A 170 -14.85 18.60 -14.32
N GLY A 171 -14.79 17.51 -13.58
CA GLY A 171 -14.68 16.17 -14.14
C GLY A 171 -14.54 15.10 -13.09
N THR A 172 -14.29 13.88 -13.54
CA THR A 172 -14.20 12.69 -12.72
C THR A 172 -12.90 11.95 -12.98
N ILE A 173 -12.23 11.53 -11.91
CA ILE A 173 -11.15 10.56 -11.95
C ILE A 173 -11.68 9.29 -11.29
N THR A 174 -11.59 8.16 -11.98
CA THR A 174 -12.02 6.85 -11.46
C THR A 174 -10.81 5.95 -11.24
N ILE A 175 -10.69 5.43 -10.03
CA ILE A 175 -9.79 4.31 -9.69
C ILE A 175 -10.61 3.04 -9.74
N SER A 176 -10.20 2.04 -10.51
CA SER A 176 -10.85 0.74 -10.50
C SER A 176 -9.86 -0.42 -10.43
N LEU A 177 -10.30 -1.50 -9.80
CA LEU A 177 -9.57 -2.75 -9.72
C LEU A 177 -10.56 -3.90 -9.85
N THR A 178 -10.42 -4.65 -10.92
CA THR A 178 -11.19 -5.88 -11.17
C THR A 178 -10.21 -7.04 -11.38
N HIS A 179 -10.72 -8.27 -11.36
CA HIS A 179 -9.92 -9.43 -11.77
C HIS A 179 -10.78 -10.47 -12.47
N ASP A 180 -10.15 -11.25 -13.32
CA ASP A 180 -10.65 -12.54 -13.78
C ASP A 180 -9.94 -13.68 -13.01
N GLU A 181 -10.07 -14.92 -13.47
CA GLU A 181 -9.43 -16.09 -12.83
C GLU A 181 -7.89 -16.03 -12.83
N THR A 182 -7.28 -15.21 -13.68
CA THR A 182 -5.85 -15.23 -13.97
C THR A 182 -5.14 -13.89 -13.76
N GLN A 183 -5.85 -12.78 -13.95
CA GLN A 183 -5.25 -11.45 -13.91
C GLN A 183 -6.11 -10.42 -13.16
N TRP A 184 -5.43 -9.55 -12.42
CA TRP A 184 -5.96 -8.28 -11.95
C TRP A 184 -5.84 -7.23 -13.05
N HIS A 185 -6.83 -6.34 -13.12
CA HIS A 185 -6.90 -5.18 -13.99
C HIS A 185 -7.09 -3.92 -13.14
N PHE A 186 -5.99 -3.21 -12.94
CA PHE A 186 -5.98 -1.92 -12.25
C PHE A 186 -6.04 -0.78 -13.26
N THR A 187 -6.97 0.15 -13.08
CA THR A 187 -7.12 1.32 -13.95
C THR A 187 -7.27 2.59 -13.15
N VAL A 188 -6.57 3.65 -13.57
CA VAL A 188 -6.86 5.02 -13.18
C VAL A 188 -7.21 5.80 -14.44
N ARG A 189 -8.43 6.32 -14.51
CA ARG A 189 -8.96 7.03 -15.68
C ARG A 189 -9.46 8.41 -15.30
N ASP A 190 -9.15 9.41 -16.12
CA ASP A 190 -9.80 10.72 -16.11
C ASP A 190 -10.69 10.91 -17.33
N ASP A 191 -11.68 11.82 -17.22
CA ASP A 191 -12.55 12.31 -18.30
C ASP A 191 -12.13 13.72 -18.78
N GLY A 192 -10.86 14.07 -18.58
CA GLY A 192 -10.32 15.38 -18.86
C GLY A 192 -9.90 15.60 -20.31
N VAL A 193 -8.99 16.53 -20.53
CA VAL A 193 -8.50 16.91 -21.87
C VAL A 193 -7.61 15.84 -22.55
N GLY A 194 -7.24 14.78 -21.82
CA GLY A 194 -6.35 13.72 -22.30
C GLY A 194 -4.88 14.14 -22.36
N MET A 195 -4.00 13.17 -22.65
CA MET A 195 -2.57 13.43 -22.75
C MET A 195 -2.18 14.07 -24.10
N PRO A 196 -1.27 15.07 -24.09
CA PRO A 196 -0.78 15.70 -25.32
C PRO A 196 -0.13 14.69 -26.28
N ALA A 197 -0.09 15.04 -27.57
CA ALA A 197 0.42 14.18 -28.64
C ALA A 197 1.90 13.79 -28.42
N GLN A 198 2.71 14.72 -27.92
CA GLN A 198 4.06 14.47 -27.43
C GLN A 198 4.10 14.68 -25.91
N PRO A 199 3.87 13.64 -25.10
CA PRO A 199 4.13 13.74 -23.68
C PRO A 199 5.64 14.00 -23.51
N SER A 200 6.00 14.96 -22.67
CA SER A 200 7.38 15.05 -22.17
C SER A 200 7.80 13.66 -21.70
N LYS A 201 9.03 13.21 -22.00
CA LYS A 201 9.59 11.95 -21.49
C LYS A 201 9.65 12.03 -19.96
N GLY A 202 8.52 11.79 -19.31
CA GLY A 202 8.33 11.99 -17.89
C GLY A 202 8.85 10.78 -17.16
N ILE A 203 9.56 11.04 -16.06
CA ILE A 203 9.97 10.02 -15.09
C ILE A 203 8.74 9.22 -14.60
N GLY A 204 7.53 9.80 -14.62
CA GLY A 204 6.28 9.17 -14.19
C GLY A 204 5.92 7.91 -14.97
N LEU A 205 6.02 7.94 -16.30
CA LEU A 205 5.78 6.74 -17.12
C LEU A 205 6.86 5.67 -16.89
N SER A 206 8.09 6.07 -16.58
CA SER A 206 9.16 5.13 -16.20
C SER A 206 8.90 4.50 -14.84
N LEU A 207 8.38 5.27 -13.88
CA LEU A 207 7.96 4.77 -12.57
C LEU A 207 6.80 3.77 -12.72
N ILE A 208 5.78 4.12 -13.50
CA ILE A 208 4.65 3.21 -13.79
C ILE A 208 5.16 1.89 -14.37
N ARG A 209 6.07 1.93 -15.34
CA ARG A 209 6.69 0.71 -15.90
C ARG A 209 7.52 -0.06 -14.88
N ALA A 210 8.24 0.61 -13.99
CA ALA A 210 9.05 -0.05 -12.96
C ALA A 210 8.18 -0.78 -11.93
N LEU A 211 7.16 -0.09 -11.39
CA LEU A 211 6.22 -0.66 -10.42
C LEU A 211 5.37 -1.79 -11.03
N THR A 212 4.98 -1.64 -12.30
CA THR A 212 4.25 -2.69 -13.01
C THR A 212 5.09 -3.95 -13.19
N ARG A 213 6.40 -3.83 -13.46
CA ARG A 213 7.32 -4.99 -13.50
C ARG A 213 7.48 -5.65 -12.14
N GLN A 214 7.47 -4.89 -11.05
CA GLN A 214 7.50 -5.45 -9.70
C GLN A 214 6.26 -6.32 -9.42
N LEU A 215 5.11 -5.95 -10.00
CA LEU A 215 3.89 -6.77 -10.00
C LEU A 215 3.91 -7.93 -10.99
N ASN A 216 5.01 -8.17 -11.71
CA ASN A 216 5.10 -9.12 -12.83
C ASN A 216 4.04 -8.88 -13.92
N GLY A 217 3.67 -7.61 -14.12
CA GLY A 217 2.58 -7.19 -14.99
C GLY A 217 3.02 -6.44 -16.26
N ARG A 218 2.02 -5.90 -16.94
CA ARG A 218 2.14 -5.01 -18.11
C ARG A 218 1.30 -3.77 -17.93
N SER A 219 1.79 -2.63 -18.44
CA SER A 219 1.11 -1.34 -18.37
C SER A 219 0.79 -0.81 -19.76
N ALA A 220 -0.38 -0.21 -19.92
CA ALA A 220 -0.80 0.49 -21.12
C ALA A 220 -1.36 1.87 -20.77
N VAL A 221 -1.44 2.73 -21.78
CA VAL A 221 -2.09 4.04 -21.68
C VAL A 221 -3.11 4.15 -22.80
N SER A 222 -4.35 4.46 -22.46
CA SER A 222 -5.39 4.85 -23.42
C SER A 222 -5.63 6.37 -23.38
N LYS A 223 -6.00 6.93 -24.53
CA LYS A 223 -6.29 8.37 -24.71
C LYS A 223 -7.73 8.63 -25.19
N ASP A 224 -8.63 7.67 -24.97
CA ASP A 224 -10.01 7.75 -25.43
C ASP A 224 -10.90 8.45 -24.39
N GLY A 225 -11.42 9.63 -24.75
CA GLY A 225 -12.29 10.44 -23.88
C GLY A 225 -11.63 10.90 -22.57
N GLY A 226 -10.30 11.10 -22.58
CA GLY A 226 -9.48 11.43 -21.40
C GLY A 226 -8.18 10.62 -21.41
N THR A 227 -7.57 10.40 -20.25
CA THR A 227 -6.42 9.48 -20.11
C THR A 227 -6.78 8.31 -19.21
N ALA A 228 -6.39 7.09 -19.59
CA ALA A 228 -6.45 5.92 -18.71
C ALA A 228 -5.08 5.26 -18.60
N VAL A 229 -4.57 5.12 -17.38
CA VAL A 229 -3.43 4.27 -17.06
C VAL A 229 -3.97 2.90 -16.67
N ILE A 230 -3.58 1.87 -17.41
CA ILE A 230 -4.07 0.50 -17.25
C ILE A 230 -2.89 -0.39 -16.88
N VAL A 231 -3.03 -1.16 -15.81
CA VAL A 231 -2.02 -2.11 -15.34
C VAL A 231 -2.68 -3.47 -15.20
N THR A 232 -2.06 -4.49 -15.77
CA THR A 232 -2.54 -5.88 -15.70
C THR A 232 -1.45 -6.75 -15.11
N PHE A 233 -1.77 -7.54 -14.08
CA PHE A 233 -0.81 -8.38 -13.37
C PHE A 233 -1.48 -9.68 -12.88
N PRO A 234 -0.70 -10.76 -12.64
CA PRO A 234 -1.27 -12.04 -12.20
C PRO A 234 -2.01 -11.97 -10.87
N VAL A 235 -3.03 -12.81 -10.70
CA VAL A 235 -3.79 -12.99 -9.44
C VAL A 235 -2.93 -13.44 -8.27
#